data_AF-C4WY21-F1
#
_entry.id   AF-C4WY21-F1
#
_cell.length_a   1.000
_cell.length_b   1.000
_cell.length_c   1.000
_cell.angle_alpha   90.00
_cell.angle_beta   90.00
_cell.angle_gamma   90.00
#
_symmetry.space_group_name_H-M   'P 1'
#
loop_
_entity.id
_entity.type
_entity.pdbx_description
1 polymer ?
#
loop_
_entity_poly.entity_id
_entity_poly.type
_entity_poly.pdbx_seq_one_letter_code
_entity_poly.pdbx_strand_id
1 'polypeptide(L)'
;MSNSDSHVDSDSEEFDCDSRRIPLEHLPMFQRLASVNGKINRMKKRQLLDTMRNKMLNTDGELDVLKKRLKNHYRMQALIKAKICESEATYFPYFVVIDIEATCTENNPADYKFEIIEFPAVLVDAKKRKIIDHFQAFVKPSINPKLSEFCIKLTGITQDQIDNADSFEVCLTRFTKWLEEHELGIKHKFSIVTDGPLIWLRFLYGQCLMSEIPYPKFATKWINIRKVFKAFYFTKQVKYSVPCNLNAMLTFLDMEFEGNPHSGLDDSFNISRICIRLLEDGAFIDQNERIISLKTPTPYGKDDPLPVRPVHNIFCDGMHSYNHRWFVTQLKSLDLNDGI
;
A
#
# COMPACT_ATOMS: atom_id res chain seq x y z
N MET A 1 41.86 -29.29 -30.54
CA MET A 1 40.45 -28.95 -30.78
C MET A 1 39.81 -28.83 -29.42
N SER A 2 39.19 -27.76 -28.94
CA SER A 2 39.01 -26.36 -29.32
C SER A 2 38.08 -25.79 -28.24
N ASN A 3 38.39 -24.59 -27.73
CA ASN A 3 37.51 -23.60 -27.07
C ASN A 3 36.70 -24.04 -25.83
N SER A 4 37.06 -23.58 -24.62
CA SER A 4 36.64 -22.31 -24.01
C SER A 4 35.14 -22.23 -23.73
N ASP A 5 34.75 -22.28 -22.45
CA ASP A 5 33.92 -21.22 -21.88
C ASP A 5 34.13 -21.12 -20.37
N SER A 6 34.59 -19.94 -20.01
CA SER A 6 34.70 -19.37 -18.68
C SER A 6 33.35 -18.87 -18.21
N HIS A 7 32.95 -19.18 -16.97
CA HIS A 7 32.34 -18.17 -16.12
C HIS A 7 32.83 -18.34 -14.68
N VAL A 8 33.67 -17.38 -14.32
CA VAL A 8 34.23 -17.13 -13.00
C VAL A 8 33.11 -16.55 -12.14
N ASP A 9 32.83 -17.21 -11.01
CA ASP A 9 32.20 -16.60 -9.84
C ASP A 9 33.06 -15.40 -9.40
N SER A 10 32.56 -14.19 -9.57
CA SER A 10 33.13 -12.98 -9.00
C SER A 10 32.05 -12.03 -8.48
N ASP A 11 31.28 -12.50 -7.50
CA ASP A 11 30.45 -11.63 -6.64
C ASP A 11 31.32 -11.03 -5.51
N SER A 12 32.39 -10.32 -5.89
CA SER A 12 33.22 -9.55 -4.97
C SER A 12 33.55 -8.18 -5.56
N GLU A 13 32.53 -7.33 -5.70
CA GLU A 13 32.70 -5.89 -5.64
C GLU A 13 31.83 -5.36 -4.49
N GLU A 14 32.41 -5.35 -3.29
CA GLU A 14 31.97 -4.46 -2.22
C GLU A 14 32.01 -3.03 -2.77
N PHE A 15 30.84 -2.53 -3.19
CA PHE A 15 30.63 -1.12 -3.45
C PHE A 15 30.71 -0.37 -2.12
N ASP A 16 31.92 0.01 -1.71
CA ASP A 16 32.13 1.03 -0.69
C ASP A 16 31.56 2.36 -1.19
N CYS A 17 30.32 2.66 -0.80
CA CYS A 17 29.61 3.88 -1.13
C CYS A 17 29.84 5.02 -0.11
N ASP A 18 30.69 4.79 0.90
CA ASP A 18 30.81 5.65 2.08
C ASP A 18 31.85 6.77 1.94
N SER A 19 32.74 6.68 0.93
CA SER A 19 33.77 7.70 0.73
C SER A 19 33.25 8.94 -0.02
N ARG A 20 32.66 9.87 0.77
CA ARG A 20 32.30 11.29 0.48
C ARG A 20 30.81 11.60 0.32
N ARG A 21 29.96 11.08 1.20
CA ARG A 21 28.59 11.62 1.38
C ARG A 21 28.60 12.60 2.55
N ILE A 22 28.14 13.83 2.33
CA ILE A 22 27.61 14.63 3.43
C ILE A 22 26.32 13.90 3.82
N PRO A 23 26.17 13.36 5.05
CA PRO A 23 24.91 12.77 5.47
C PRO A 23 23.77 13.75 5.21
N LEU A 24 22.65 13.29 4.66
CA LEU A 24 21.54 14.15 4.21
C LEU A 24 21.11 15.15 5.28
N GLU A 25 21.12 14.72 6.54
CA GLU A 25 20.86 15.50 7.75
C GLU A 25 21.75 16.75 7.95
N HIS A 26 22.95 16.77 7.35
CA HIS A 26 23.88 17.91 7.38
C HIS A 26 23.73 18.86 6.21
N LEU A 27 22.85 18.57 5.24
CA LEU A 27 22.53 19.55 4.20
C LEU A 27 21.75 20.71 4.83
N PRO A 28 22.09 22.00 4.55
CA PRO A 28 21.46 23.17 5.17
C PRO A 28 19.92 23.20 5.10
N MET A 29 19.36 22.56 4.06
CA MET A 29 17.93 22.37 3.88
C MET A 29 17.27 21.56 5.02
N PHE A 30 17.93 20.53 5.58
CA PHE A 30 17.34 19.69 6.64
C PHE A 30 17.40 20.36 8.02
N GLN A 31 18.42 21.19 8.29
CA GLN A 31 18.43 22.05 9.48
C GLN A 31 17.27 23.06 9.44
N ARG A 32 16.96 23.59 8.26
CA ARG A 32 15.80 24.46 8.04
C ARG A 32 14.47 23.71 8.24
N LEU A 33 14.37 22.46 7.78
CA LEU A 33 13.21 21.60 8.03
C LEU A 33 12.99 21.32 9.52
N ALA A 34 14.06 21.14 10.32
CA ALA A 34 13.92 20.97 11.77
C ALA A 34 13.32 22.22 12.44
N SER A 35 13.76 23.43 12.04
CA SER A 35 13.18 24.69 12.51
C SER A 35 11.71 24.86 12.10
N VAL A 36 11.38 24.56 10.84
CA VAL A 36 10.00 24.56 10.32
C VAL A 36 9.13 23.57 11.10
N ASN A 37 9.60 22.35 11.34
CA ASN A 37 8.90 21.36 12.16
C ASN A 37 8.65 21.86 13.58
N GLY A 38 9.64 22.54 14.18
CA GLY A 38 9.49 23.19 15.47
C GLY A 38 8.43 24.29 15.50
N LYS A 39 8.35 25.12 14.44
CA LYS A 39 7.28 26.13 14.28
C LYS A 39 5.91 25.46 14.18
N ILE A 40 5.78 24.45 13.31
CA ILE A 40 4.52 23.72 13.10
C ILE A 40 4.03 23.05 14.39
N ASN A 41 4.94 22.49 15.20
CA ASN A 41 4.60 21.90 16.49
C ASN A 41 3.95 22.90 17.46
N ARG A 42 4.31 24.18 17.37
CA ARG A 42 3.79 25.27 18.24
C ARG A 42 2.53 25.95 17.69
N MET A 43 2.13 25.67 16.44
CA MET A 43 0.95 26.29 15.84
C MET A 43 -0.34 25.79 16.47
N LYS A 44 -1.27 26.71 16.74
CA LYS A 44 -2.66 26.37 17.14
C LYS A 44 -3.43 25.83 15.93
N LYS A 45 -4.51 25.05 16.16
CA LYS A 45 -5.36 24.47 15.09
C LYS A 45 -5.77 25.52 14.05
N ARG A 46 -6.23 26.70 14.48
CA ARG A 46 -6.61 27.80 13.58
C ARG A 46 -5.46 28.23 12.64
N GLN A 47 -4.26 28.42 13.18
CA GLN A 47 -3.09 28.80 12.38
C GLN A 47 -2.70 27.72 11.37
N LEU A 48 -2.81 26.44 11.75
CA LEU A 48 -2.58 25.33 10.83
C LEU A 48 -3.60 25.37 9.68
N LEU A 49 -4.90 25.48 10.00
CA LEU A 49 -5.96 25.55 9.00
C LEU A 49 -5.77 26.73 8.04
N ASP A 50 -5.46 27.92 8.56
CA ASP A 50 -5.22 29.11 7.72
C ASP A 50 -4.01 28.90 6.78
N THR A 51 -2.92 28.34 7.31
CA THR A 51 -1.72 28.03 6.50
C THR A 51 -2.00 26.97 5.44
N MET A 52 -2.81 25.95 5.77
CA MET A 52 -3.15 24.86 4.88
C MET A 52 -4.09 25.31 3.76
N ARG A 53 -5.09 26.16 4.06
CA ARG A 53 -5.96 26.77 3.04
C ARG A 53 -5.17 27.59 2.03
N ASN A 54 -4.23 28.42 2.51
CA ASN A 54 -3.36 29.22 1.64
C ASN A 54 -2.49 28.36 0.70
N LYS A 55 -2.26 27.10 1.06
CA LYS A 55 -1.48 26.12 0.29
C LYS A 55 -2.35 25.11 -0.46
N MET A 56 -3.67 25.30 -0.45
CA MET A 56 -4.65 24.38 -1.05
C MET A 56 -4.50 22.93 -0.55
N LEU A 57 -4.09 22.77 0.71
CA LEU A 57 -4.03 21.48 1.38
C LEU A 57 -5.37 21.16 2.03
N ASN A 58 -5.73 19.89 2.04
CA ASN A 58 -6.91 19.44 2.77
C ASN A 58 -6.82 19.81 4.27
N THR A 59 -7.94 20.23 4.85
CA THR A 59 -8.02 20.74 6.23
C THR A 59 -8.67 19.79 7.23
N ASP A 60 -8.99 18.57 6.82
CA ASP A 60 -9.70 17.58 7.61
C ASP A 60 -8.73 16.79 8.49
N GLY A 61 -9.25 16.24 9.58
CA GLY A 61 -8.49 15.46 10.55
C GLY A 61 -8.14 16.20 11.84
N GLU A 62 -7.64 15.42 12.79
CA GLU A 62 -7.20 15.92 14.08
C GLU A 62 -5.90 16.74 14.00
N LEU A 63 -5.56 17.41 15.10
CA LEU A 63 -4.42 18.32 15.17
C LEU A 63 -3.10 17.68 14.70
N ASP A 64 -2.89 16.41 15.03
CA ASP A 64 -1.65 15.70 14.67
C ASP A 64 -1.60 15.31 13.19
N VAL A 65 -2.76 15.02 12.58
CA VAL A 65 -2.89 14.83 11.12
C VAL A 65 -2.51 16.10 10.40
N LEU A 66 -3.10 17.24 10.80
CA LEU A 66 -2.83 18.55 10.21
C LEU A 66 -1.35 18.92 10.32
N LYS A 67 -0.74 18.71 11.50
CA LYS A 67 0.70 18.93 11.70
C LYS A 67 1.53 18.02 10.80
N LYS A 68 1.21 16.73 10.70
CA LYS A 68 1.94 15.78 9.87
C LYS A 68 1.86 16.16 8.39
N ARG A 69 0.66 16.47 7.88
CA ARG A 69 0.41 16.93 6.51
C ARG A 69 1.24 18.17 6.18
N LEU A 70 1.19 19.19 7.04
CA LEU A 70 1.93 20.43 6.79
C LEU A 70 3.45 20.24 6.84
N LYS A 71 3.97 19.45 7.81
CA LYS A 71 5.40 19.12 7.85
C LYS A 71 5.85 18.38 6.60
N ASN A 72 5.04 17.41 6.14
CA ASN A 72 5.40 16.61 4.99
C ASN A 72 5.32 17.43 3.69
N HIS A 73 4.36 18.34 3.55
CA HIS A 73 4.33 19.29 2.45
C HIS A 73 5.65 20.09 2.34
N TYR A 74 6.10 20.72 3.44
CA TYR A 74 7.37 21.45 3.41
C TYR A 74 8.59 20.55 3.15
N ARG A 75 8.56 19.32 3.69
CA ARG A 75 9.60 18.32 3.41
C ARG A 75 9.65 18.00 1.91
N MET A 76 8.52 17.72 1.27
CA MET A 76 8.46 17.40 -0.16
C MET A 76 8.92 18.58 -1.01
N GLN A 77 8.48 19.80 -0.70
CA GLN A 77 8.94 21.01 -1.38
C GLN A 77 10.46 21.19 -1.29
N ALA A 78 11.05 20.91 -0.12
CA ALA A 78 12.51 20.96 0.05
C ALA A 78 13.23 19.89 -0.80
N LEU A 79 12.72 18.66 -0.84
CA LEU A 79 13.31 17.57 -1.65
C LEU A 79 13.25 17.88 -3.15
N ILE A 80 12.11 18.38 -3.63
CA ILE A 80 11.92 18.79 -5.03
C ILE A 80 12.88 19.93 -5.38
N LYS A 81 12.97 20.95 -4.53
CA LYS A 81 13.85 22.11 -4.74
C LYS A 81 15.33 21.73 -4.76
N ALA A 82 15.70 20.71 -4.00
CA ALA A 82 17.05 20.13 -4.01
C ALA A 82 17.29 19.15 -5.17
N LYS A 83 16.30 18.93 -6.04
CA LYS A 83 16.34 17.97 -7.16
C LYS A 83 16.67 16.55 -6.72
N ILE A 84 16.29 16.20 -5.49
CA ILE A 84 16.45 14.86 -4.92
C ILE A 84 15.31 13.95 -5.41
N CYS A 85 14.11 14.49 -5.57
CA CYS A 85 13.06 13.86 -6.35
C CYS A 85 12.59 14.80 -7.46
N GLU A 86 12.30 14.24 -8.63
CA GLU A 86 11.88 15.01 -9.80
C GLU A 86 10.43 15.50 -9.67
N SER A 87 9.61 14.81 -8.86
CA SER A 87 8.23 15.19 -8.55
C SER A 87 7.70 14.41 -7.34
N GLU A 88 6.47 14.71 -6.91
CA GLU A 88 5.70 13.89 -5.96
C GLU A 88 5.31 12.50 -6.53
N ALA A 89 5.93 12.05 -7.63
CA ALA A 89 5.63 10.79 -8.28
C ALA A 89 5.91 9.60 -7.35
N THR A 90 4.91 8.73 -7.27
CA THR A 90 5.00 7.41 -6.65
C THR A 90 5.74 6.43 -7.55
N TYR A 91 6.38 5.43 -6.95
CA TYR A 91 7.03 4.36 -7.72
C TYR A 91 6.02 3.57 -8.59
N PHE A 92 4.81 3.39 -8.07
CA PHE A 92 3.68 2.82 -8.81
C PHE A 92 2.72 3.94 -9.27
N PRO A 93 2.52 4.15 -10.58
CA PRO A 93 1.54 5.10 -11.09
C PRO A 93 0.09 4.66 -10.83
N TYR A 94 -0.15 3.37 -10.61
CA TYR A 94 -1.48 2.82 -10.32
C TYR A 94 -1.47 1.91 -9.10
N PHE A 95 -2.55 1.97 -8.33
CA PHE A 95 -2.83 1.06 -7.23
C PHE A 95 -4.14 0.33 -7.50
N VAL A 96 -4.13 -0.99 -7.33
CA VAL A 96 -5.33 -1.84 -7.46
C VAL A 96 -5.70 -2.29 -6.06
N VAL A 97 -6.74 -1.68 -5.50
CA VAL A 97 -7.19 -1.87 -4.13
C VAL A 97 -8.22 -2.98 -4.08
N ILE A 98 -8.01 -3.99 -3.23
CA ILE A 98 -8.85 -5.19 -3.18
C ILE A 98 -9.13 -5.58 -1.73
N ASP A 99 -10.41 -5.85 -1.45
CA ASP A 99 -10.89 -6.50 -0.23
C ASP A 99 -11.82 -7.67 -0.59
N ILE A 100 -11.39 -8.90 -0.34
CA ILE A 100 -12.08 -10.11 -0.81
C ILE A 100 -13.02 -10.61 0.27
N GLU A 101 -14.27 -10.87 -0.10
CA GLU A 101 -15.21 -11.60 0.77
C GLU A 101 -15.13 -13.10 0.52
N ALA A 102 -15.26 -13.86 1.60
CA ALA A 102 -15.19 -15.32 1.58
C ALA A 102 -16.36 -15.95 2.36
N THR A 103 -16.67 -17.20 2.03
CA THR A 103 -17.58 -18.02 2.84
C THR A 103 -17.13 -18.00 4.30
N CYS A 104 -18.07 -17.88 5.23
CA CYS A 104 -17.78 -17.91 6.66
C CYS A 104 -18.93 -18.49 7.46
N THR A 105 -18.65 -18.85 8.72
CA THR A 105 -19.63 -19.35 9.68
C THR A 105 -19.39 -18.68 11.03
N GLU A 106 -20.44 -18.55 11.84
CA GLU A 106 -20.38 -17.88 13.16
C GLU A 106 -19.34 -18.51 14.10
N ASN A 107 -19.23 -19.84 14.08
CA ASN A 107 -18.30 -20.58 14.94
C ASN A 107 -16.84 -20.58 14.45
N ASN A 108 -16.60 -20.15 13.20
CA ASN A 108 -15.28 -20.06 12.56
C ASN A 108 -14.33 -21.23 12.91
N PRO A 109 -14.69 -22.48 12.60
CA PRO A 109 -13.91 -23.64 13.00
C PRO A 109 -12.53 -23.62 12.33
N ALA A 110 -11.52 -24.18 13.02
CA ALA A 110 -10.12 -24.07 12.60
C ALA A 110 -9.85 -24.72 11.22
N ASP A 111 -10.64 -25.73 10.85
CA ASP A 111 -10.56 -26.48 9.59
C ASP A 111 -11.53 -25.98 8.51
N TYR A 112 -12.21 -24.85 8.74
CA TYR A 112 -13.13 -24.28 7.76
C TYR A 112 -12.42 -23.93 6.45
N LYS A 113 -12.98 -24.39 5.34
CA LYS A 113 -12.47 -24.11 3.98
C LYS A 113 -13.13 -22.86 3.43
N PHE A 114 -12.44 -21.73 3.59
CA PHE A 114 -12.86 -20.43 3.06
C PHE A 114 -12.76 -20.42 1.54
N GLU A 115 -13.86 -20.10 0.87
CA GLU A 115 -13.92 -19.92 -0.56
C GLU A 115 -14.29 -18.48 -0.88
N ILE A 116 -13.66 -17.89 -1.90
CA ILE A 116 -13.96 -16.54 -2.35
C ILE A 116 -15.40 -16.50 -2.87
N ILE A 117 -16.16 -15.49 -2.44
CA ILE A 117 -17.54 -15.25 -2.89
C ILE A 117 -17.74 -13.86 -3.50
N GLU A 118 -16.84 -12.91 -3.22
CA GLU A 118 -16.75 -11.63 -3.92
C GLU A 118 -15.28 -11.30 -4.22
N PHE A 119 -14.99 -10.94 -5.46
CA PHE A 119 -13.68 -10.45 -5.90
C PHE A 119 -13.84 -9.04 -6.48
N PRO A 120 -13.68 -8.00 -5.65
CA PRO A 120 -13.71 -6.61 -6.10
C PRO A 120 -12.30 -6.10 -6.41
N ALA A 121 -12.23 -5.02 -7.16
CA ALA A 121 -11.02 -4.21 -7.27
C ALA A 121 -11.39 -2.75 -7.58
N VAL A 122 -10.63 -1.81 -7.02
CA VAL A 122 -10.75 -0.38 -7.31
C VAL A 122 -9.42 0.15 -7.81
N LEU A 123 -9.43 0.80 -8.98
CA LEU A 123 -8.24 1.34 -9.63
C LEU A 123 -8.03 2.80 -9.26
N VAL A 124 -6.88 3.10 -8.66
CA VAL A 124 -6.46 4.46 -8.30
C VAL A 124 -5.31 4.92 -9.20
N ASP A 125 -5.49 6.07 -9.85
CA ASP A 125 -4.43 6.81 -10.57
C ASP A 125 -3.69 7.70 -9.55
N ALA A 126 -2.43 7.35 -9.25
CA ALA A 126 -1.66 8.01 -8.20
C ALA A 126 -1.31 9.47 -8.53
N LYS A 127 -1.16 9.79 -9.82
CA LYS A 127 -0.84 11.14 -10.28
C LYS A 127 -2.06 12.04 -10.20
N LYS A 128 -3.22 11.55 -10.64
CA LYS A 128 -4.49 12.29 -10.57
C LYS A 128 -5.10 12.29 -9.18
N ARG A 129 -4.68 11.36 -8.31
CA ARG A 129 -5.24 11.12 -6.97
C ARG A 129 -6.74 10.85 -7.03
N LYS A 130 -7.14 9.99 -7.97
CA LYS A 130 -8.55 9.67 -8.25
C LYS A 130 -8.73 8.18 -8.46
N ILE A 131 -9.88 7.69 -8.02
CA ILE A 131 -10.42 6.42 -8.49
C ILE A 131 -10.81 6.64 -9.95
N ILE A 132 -10.37 5.76 -10.83
CA ILE A 132 -10.61 5.86 -12.28
C ILE A 132 -11.44 4.72 -12.84
N ASP A 133 -11.47 3.57 -12.15
CA ASP A 133 -12.34 2.45 -12.52
C ASP A 133 -12.51 1.47 -11.35
N HIS A 134 -13.41 0.51 -11.51
CA HIS A 134 -13.61 -0.61 -10.59
C HIS A 134 -14.00 -1.90 -11.32
N PHE A 135 -13.74 -3.03 -10.67
CA PHE A 135 -14.16 -4.36 -11.07
C PHE A 135 -14.91 -5.00 -9.89
N GLN A 136 -15.96 -5.77 -10.19
CA GLN A 136 -16.65 -6.57 -9.19
C GLN A 136 -17.13 -7.86 -9.85
N ALA A 137 -16.88 -8.99 -9.18
CA ALA A 137 -17.43 -10.27 -9.56
C ALA A 137 -17.79 -11.07 -8.30
N PHE A 138 -18.98 -11.67 -8.31
CA PHE A 138 -19.31 -12.73 -7.37
C PHE A 138 -18.73 -14.05 -7.86
N VAL A 139 -18.41 -14.94 -6.93
CA VAL A 139 -17.78 -16.23 -7.21
C VAL A 139 -18.59 -17.35 -6.57
N LYS A 140 -18.92 -18.37 -7.35
CA LYS A 140 -19.64 -19.53 -6.86
C LYS A 140 -18.69 -20.52 -6.16
N PRO A 141 -18.83 -20.75 -4.84
CA PRO A 141 -18.04 -21.75 -4.12
C PRO A 141 -18.44 -23.16 -4.55
N SER A 142 -17.47 -24.06 -4.63
CA SER A 142 -17.65 -25.46 -5.04
C SER A 142 -17.73 -26.42 -3.84
N ILE A 143 -17.07 -26.10 -2.73
CA ILE A 143 -17.03 -26.95 -1.53
C ILE A 143 -18.25 -26.65 -0.63
N ASN A 144 -18.51 -25.37 -0.35
CA ASN A 144 -19.61 -24.89 0.47
C ASN A 144 -20.54 -23.98 -0.34
N PRO A 145 -21.29 -24.52 -1.34
CA PRO A 145 -22.11 -23.73 -2.25
C PRO A 145 -23.27 -22.99 -1.58
N LYS A 146 -23.70 -23.43 -0.39
CA LYS A 146 -24.74 -22.77 0.40
C LYS A 146 -24.11 -21.90 1.48
N LEU A 147 -24.35 -20.60 1.39
CA LEU A 147 -23.90 -19.61 2.36
C LEU A 147 -24.59 -19.84 3.71
N SER A 148 -23.86 -19.64 4.79
CA SER A 148 -24.47 -19.60 6.12
C SER A 148 -25.29 -18.32 6.30
N GLU A 149 -26.30 -18.35 7.19
CA GLU A 149 -27.05 -17.15 7.55
C GLU A 149 -26.15 -16.03 8.08
N PHE A 150 -25.11 -16.40 8.85
CA PHE A 150 -24.10 -15.47 9.34
C PHE A 150 -23.36 -14.78 8.19
N CYS A 151 -22.93 -15.53 7.17
CA CYS A 151 -22.21 -15.00 6.01
C CYS A 151 -23.09 -14.02 5.20
N ILE A 152 -24.35 -14.39 4.95
CA ILE A 152 -25.32 -13.52 4.25
C ILE A 152 -25.55 -12.24 5.05
N LYS A 153 -25.76 -12.34 6.37
CA LYS A 153 -25.99 -11.18 7.23
C LYS A 153 -24.77 -10.28 7.35
N LEU A 154 -23.57 -10.88 7.39
CA LEU A 154 -22.31 -10.14 7.50
C LEU A 154 -22.03 -9.37 6.22
N THR A 155 -22.05 -10.05 5.07
CA THR A 155 -21.58 -9.50 3.78
C THR A 155 -22.68 -8.82 2.97
N GLY A 156 -23.95 -9.10 3.26
CA GLY A 156 -25.09 -8.71 2.43
C GLY A 156 -25.24 -9.51 1.13
N ILE A 157 -24.32 -10.44 0.84
CA ILE A 157 -24.34 -11.25 -0.38
C ILE A 157 -25.44 -12.31 -0.25
N THR A 158 -26.35 -12.32 -1.22
CA THR A 158 -27.47 -13.27 -1.25
C THR A 158 -27.06 -14.60 -1.87
N GLN A 159 -27.76 -15.67 -1.48
CA GLN A 159 -27.58 -16.98 -2.10
C GLN A 159 -27.87 -16.95 -3.61
N ASP A 160 -28.83 -16.12 -4.05
CA ASP A 160 -29.20 -15.99 -5.47
C ASP A 160 -28.07 -15.39 -6.31
N GLN A 161 -27.34 -14.40 -5.77
CA GLN A 161 -26.14 -13.85 -6.41
C GLN A 161 -25.06 -14.93 -6.58
N ILE A 162 -24.86 -15.77 -5.57
CA ILE A 162 -23.85 -16.85 -5.59
C ILE A 162 -24.27 -18.02 -6.47
N ASP A 163 -25.55 -18.40 -6.48
CA ASP A 163 -26.05 -19.50 -7.29
C ASP A 163 -25.89 -19.20 -8.80
N ASN A 164 -25.97 -17.92 -9.18
CA ASN A 164 -25.79 -17.40 -10.55
C ASN A 164 -24.37 -16.90 -10.86
N ALA A 165 -23.44 -16.96 -9.90
CA ALA A 165 -22.07 -16.50 -10.09
C ALA A 165 -21.21 -17.47 -10.94
N ASP A 166 -20.17 -16.91 -11.55
CA ASP A 166 -19.15 -17.68 -12.27
C ASP A 166 -18.23 -18.45 -11.30
N SER A 167 -17.48 -19.42 -11.83
CA SER A 167 -16.41 -20.05 -11.06
C SER A 167 -15.25 -19.08 -10.78
N PHE A 168 -14.42 -19.42 -9.80
CA PHE A 168 -13.24 -18.62 -9.47
C PHE A 168 -12.27 -18.47 -10.66
N GLU A 169 -12.11 -19.51 -11.49
CA GLU A 169 -11.25 -19.48 -12.68
C GLU A 169 -11.71 -18.42 -13.70
N VAL A 170 -13.02 -18.39 -13.97
CA VAL A 170 -13.63 -17.42 -14.88
C VAL A 170 -13.52 -16.00 -14.30
N CYS A 171 -13.76 -15.85 -13.00
CA CYS A 171 -13.57 -14.58 -12.29
C CYS A 171 -12.12 -14.06 -12.42
N LEU A 172 -11.12 -14.91 -12.17
CA LEU A 172 -9.71 -14.53 -12.25
C LEU A 172 -9.30 -14.17 -13.69
N THR A 173 -9.84 -14.88 -14.68
CA THR A 173 -9.64 -14.57 -16.10
C THR A 173 -10.21 -13.19 -16.45
N ARG A 174 -11.43 -12.89 -16.02
CA ARG A 174 -12.07 -11.58 -16.21
C ARG A 174 -11.30 -10.46 -15.51
N PHE A 175 -10.85 -10.69 -14.28
CA PHE A 175 -10.03 -9.73 -13.55
C PHE A 175 -8.69 -9.47 -14.25
N THR A 176 -8.02 -10.52 -14.74
CA THR A 176 -6.76 -10.38 -15.49
C THR A 176 -6.96 -9.56 -16.76
N LYS A 177 -8.04 -9.84 -17.50
CA LYS A 177 -8.40 -9.05 -18.68
C LYS A 177 -8.66 -7.58 -18.35
N TRP A 178 -9.36 -7.29 -17.24
CA TRP A 178 -9.60 -5.93 -16.78
C TRP A 178 -8.28 -5.18 -16.45
N LEU A 179 -7.28 -5.87 -15.89
CA LEU A 179 -5.94 -5.29 -15.72
C LEU A 179 -5.25 -4.98 -17.07
N GLU A 180 -5.39 -5.88 -18.05
CA GLU A 180 -4.82 -5.72 -19.39
C GLU A 180 -5.47 -4.56 -20.16
N GLU A 181 -6.79 -4.37 -20.04
CA GLU A 181 -7.55 -3.26 -20.63
C GLU A 181 -7.03 -1.89 -20.14
N HIS A 182 -6.40 -1.85 -18.96
CA HIS A 182 -5.75 -0.67 -18.38
C HIS A 182 -4.22 -0.63 -18.61
N GLU A 183 -3.68 -1.52 -19.44
CA GLU A 183 -2.24 -1.69 -19.72
C GLU A 183 -1.39 -1.94 -18.46
N LEU A 184 -1.99 -2.47 -17.38
CA LEU A 184 -1.33 -2.70 -16.09
C LEU A 184 -0.45 -3.96 -16.15
N GLY A 185 0.82 -3.81 -15.78
CA GLY A 185 1.83 -4.87 -15.91
C GLY A 185 2.40 -5.01 -17.32
N ILE A 186 1.86 -4.27 -18.29
CA ILE A 186 2.36 -4.21 -19.68
C ILE A 186 3.14 -2.91 -19.89
N LYS A 187 2.45 -1.77 -19.77
CA LYS A 187 3.02 -0.42 -19.97
C LYS A 187 3.13 0.34 -18.65
N HIS A 188 2.19 0.09 -17.75
CA HIS A 188 2.12 0.79 -16.48
C HIS A 188 2.43 -0.16 -15.32
N LYS A 189 3.36 0.24 -14.44
CA LYS A 189 3.57 -0.47 -13.18
C LYS A 189 2.33 -0.28 -12.30
N PHE A 190 1.99 -1.30 -11.55
CA PHE A 190 0.97 -1.22 -10.51
C PHE A 190 1.36 -2.09 -9.32
N SER A 191 0.67 -1.88 -8.21
CA SER A 191 0.73 -2.79 -7.08
C SER A 191 -0.66 -3.00 -6.48
N ILE A 192 -0.87 -4.21 -5.97
CA ILE A 192 -2.05 -4.55 -5.17
C ILE A 192 -1.95 -3.83 -3.83
N VAL A 193 -3.09 -3.34 -3.32
CA VAL A 193 -3.27 -2.76 -1.99
C VAL A 193 -4.37 -3.51 -1.26
N THR A 194 -4.14 -3.89 0.00
CA THR A 194 -5.11 -4.60 0.84
C THR A 194 -5.20 -4.01 2.25
N ASP A 195 -6.33 -4.21 2.92
CA ASP A 195 -6.51 -3.85 4.34
C ASP A 195 -5.99 -4.95 5.29
N GLY A 196 -4.70 -5.25 5.17
CA GLY A 196 -4.01 -6.25 5.99
C GLY A 196 -3.60 -7.51 5.23
N PRO A 197 -2.91 -8.43 5.92
CA PRO A 197 -2.31 -9.60 5.29
C PRO A 197 -3.31 -10.74 5.05
N LEU A 198 -4.37 -10.82 5.86
CA LEU A 198 -5.24 -12.01 5.95
C LEU A 198 -6.02 -12.27 4.67
N ILE A 199 -6.56 -11.22 4.05
CA ILE A 199 -7.36 -11.30 2.82
C ILE A 199 -6.55 -12.00 1.71
N TRP A 200 -5.34 -11.50 1.48
CA TRP A 200 -4.49 -11.95 0.37
C TRP A 200 -3.87 -13.33 0.60
N LEU A 201 -3.60 -13.68 1.86
CA LEU A 201 -2.95 -14.94 2.24
C LEU A 201 -3.90 -16.09 2.49
N ARG A 202 -5.04 -15.82 3.13
CA ARG A 202 -5.97 -16.86 3.54
C ARG A 202 -6.91 -17.19 2.40
N PHE A 203 -7.45 -16.16 1.74
CA PHE A 203 -8.50 -16.36 0.75
C PHE A 203 -7.92 -16.61 -0.64
N LEU A 204 -7.09 -15.70 -1.18
CA LEU A 204 -6.59 -15.88 -2.55
C LEU A 204 -5.68 -17.11 -2.69
N TYR A 205 -4.71 -17.29 -1.78
CA TYR A 205 -3.82 -18.46 -1.83
C TYR A 205 -4.59 -19.77 -1.57
N GLY A 206 -5.48 -19.79 -0.57
CA GLY A 206 -6.34 -20.94 -0.30
C GLY A 206 -7.23 -21.31 -1.48
N GLN A 207 -7.87 -20.32 -2.11
CA GLN A 207 -8.70 -20.52 -3.29
C GLN A 207 -7.90 -21.05 -4.48
N CYS A 208 -6.70 -20.52 -4.73
CA CYS A 208 -5.83 -21.02 -5.79
C CYS A 208 -5.45 -22.49 -5.57
N LEU A 209 -5.12 -22.87 -4.33
CA LEU A 209 -4.83 -24.26 -3.98
C LEU A 209 -6.04 -25.18 -4.19
N MET A 210 -7.22 -24.77 -3.73
CA MET A 210 -8.46 -25.58 -3.87
C MET A 210 -8.93 -25.70 -5.31
N SER A 211 -8.67 -24.68 -6.13
CA SER A 211 -9.06 -24.66 -7.55
C SER A 211 -7.98 -25.23 -8.48
N GLU A 212 -6.84 -25.67 -7.93
CA GLU A 212 -5.67 -26.15 -8.69
C GLU A 212 -5.13 -25.12 -9.70
N ILE A 213 -5.25 -23.83 -9.38
CA ILE A 213 -4.81 -22.72 -10.23
C ILE A 213 -3.43 -22.22 -9.76
N PRO A 214 -2.46 -22.00 -10.67
CA PRO A 214 -1.19 -21.39 -10.30
C PRO A 214 -1.38 -20.01 -9.65
N TYR A 215 -0.72 -19.77 -8.52
CA TYR A 215 -0.83 -18.50 -7.82
C TYR A 215 -0.37 -17.32 -8.72
N PRO A 216 -1.18 -16.25 -8.89
CA PRO A 216 -0.86 -15.20 -9.84
C PRO A 216 0.42 -14.44 -9.49
N LYS A 217 1.29 -14.20 -10.48
CA LYS A 217 2.57 -13.50 -10.27
C LYS A 217 2.39 -12.10 -9.69
N PHE A 218 1.36 -11.36 -10.15
CA PHE A 218 1.06 -10.01 -9.67
C PHE A 218 0.67 -9.99 -8.18
N ALA A 219 0.18 -11.11 -7.64
CA ALA A 219 -0.29 -11.23 -6.27
C ALA A 219 0.84 -11.53 -5.27
N THR A 220 2.08 -11.76 -5.74
CA THR A 220 3.19 -12.22 -4.88
C THR A 220 3.75 -11.15 -3.95
N LYS A 221 3.51 -9.87 -4.24
CA LYS A 221 3.89 -8.72 -3.42
C LYS A 221 2.76 -7.72 -3.42
N TRP A 222 2.47 -7.15 -2.25
CA TRP A 222 1.39 -6.18 -2.11
C TRP A 222 1.73 -5.12 -1.07
N ILE A 223 0.87 -4.12 -1.01
CA ILE A 223 0.88 -3.03 -0.05
C ILE A 223 -0.18 -3.34 1.00
N ASN A 224 0.24 -3.62 2.22
CA ASN A 224 -0.64 -3.56 3.37
C ASN A 224 -0.81 -2.10 3.78
N ILE A 225 -1.98 -1.53 3.52
CA ILE A 225 -2.24 -0.11 3.75
C ILE A 225 -2.20 0.24 5.24
N ARG A 226 -2.57 -0.69 6.14
CA ARG A 226 -2.49 -0.50 7.60
C ARG A 226 -1.06 -0.22 8.05
N LYS A 227 -0.08 -0.89 7.44
CA LYS A 227 1.35 -0.67 7.73
C LYS A 227 1.82 0.69 7.24
N VAL A 228 1.41 1.10 6.04
CA VAL A 228 1.72 2.43 5.48
C VAL A 228 1.12 3.52 6.34
N PHE A 229 -0.18 3.40 6.66
CA PHE A 229 -0.92 4.33 7.50
C PHE A 229 -0.24 4.50 8.86
N LYS A 230 0.10 3.37 9.52
CA LYS A 230 0.78 3.41 10.81
C LYS A 230 2.14 4.08 10.74
N ALA A 231 2.96 3.70 9.76
CA ALA A 231 4.30 4.26 9.60
C ALA A 231 4.27 5.76 9.28
N PHE A 232 3.23 6.22 8.56
CA PHE A 232 3.11 7.61 8.16
C PHE A 232 2.58 8.49 9.30
N TYR A 233 1.43 8.16 9.89
CA TYR A 233 0.79 9.03 10.89
C TYR A 233 1.30 8.82 12.32
N PHE A 234 1.76 7.63 12.69
CA PHE A 234 2.25 7.36 14.05
C PHE A 234 3.77 7.29 14.09
N THR A 235 4.39 8.14 14.93
CA THR A 235 5.84 8.09 15.19
C THR A 235 6.15 7.15 16.36
N LYS A 236 7.44 6.90 16.63
CA LYS A 236 7.93 5.84 17.55
C LYS A 236 7.35 5.86 18.99
N GLN A 237 6.67 6.92 19.41
CA GLN A 237 6.08 7.07 20.75
C GLN A 237 4.64 6.54 20.88
N VAL A 238 3.92 6.30 19.77
CA VAL A 238 2.50 5.86 19.78
C VAL A 238 2.40 4.46 19.16
N LYS A 239 3.12 3.49 19.73
CA LYS A 239 3.43 2.25 18.97
C LYS A 239 2.48 1.07 19.14
N TYR A 240 1.63 1.00 20.18
CA TYR A 240 1.07 -0.32 20.53
C TYR A 240 -0.44 -0.39 20.80
N SER A 241 -1.18 0.72 20.83
CA SER A 241 -2.60 0.69 21.23
C SER A 241 -3.60 1.21 20.21
N VAL A 242 -3.18 1.77 19.07
CA VAL A 242 -4.14 2.32 18.10
C VAL A 242 -4.58 1.21 17.14
N PRO A 243 -5.86 0.80 17.18
CA PRO A 243 -6.40 -0.07 16.15
C PRO A 243 -6.35 0.66 14.80
N CYS A 244 -5.91 -0.02 13.75
CA CYS A 244 -5.96 0.49 12.38
C CYS A 244 -6.74 -0.50 11.51
N ASN A 245 -7.97 -0.80 11.92
CA ASN A 245 -8.95 -1.34 10.99
C ASN A 245 -9.48 -0.20 10.11
N LEU A 246 -10.20 -0.54 9.04
CA LEU A 246 -10.74 0.42 8.08
C LEU A 246 -11.49 1.59 8.74
N ASN A 247 -12.46 1.30 9.61
CA ASN A 247 -13.23 2.34 10.31
C ASN A 247 -12.38 3.25 11.19
N ALA A 248 -11.42 2.70 11.94
CA ALA A 248 -10.53 3.52 12.76
C ALA A 248 -9.64 4.44 11.92
N MET A 249 -9.17 3.97 10.75
CA MET A 249 -8.41 4.82 9.82
C MET A 249 -9.27 5.93 9.22
N LEU A 250 -10.52 5.64 8.83
CA LEU A 250 -11.47 6.63 8.33
C LEU A 250 -11.78 7.70 9.38
N THR A 251 -12.16 7.29 10.60
CA THR A 251 -12.45 8.21 11.71
C THR A 251 -11.24 9.09 12.02
N PHE A 252 -10.02 8.54 12.05
CA PHE A 252 -8.81 9.31 12.29
C PHE A 252 -8.57 10.39 11.22
N LEU A 253 -8.96 10.11 9.98
CA LEU A 253 -8.86 11.04 8.86
C LEU A 253 -10.06 11.98 8.74
N ASP A 254 -11.01 11.92 9.69
CA ASP A 254 -12.27 12.67 9.68
C ASP A 254 -13.12 12.36 8.43
N MET A 255 -13.19 11.06 8.09
CA MET A 255 -13.94 10.52 6.97
C MET A 255 -15.00 9.54 7.49
N GLU A 256 -16.18 9.55 6.88
CA GLU A 256 -17.23 8.56 7.12
C GLU A 256 -17.09 7.39 6.15
N PHE A 257 -17.51 6.20 6.59
CA PHE A 257 -17.62 5.04 5.72
C PHE A 257 -18.74 5.25 4.70
N GLU A 258 -18.46 5.01 3.42
CA GLU A 258 -19.45 5.10 2.34
C GLU A 258 -19.82 3.70 1.83
N GLY A 259 -21.12 3.39 1.76
CA GLY A 259 -21.61 2.07 1.32
C GLY A 259 -21.93 1.13 2.49
N ASN A 260 -21.89 -0.17 2.23
CA ASN A 260 -22.21 -1.22 3.19
C ASN A 260 -20.93 -1.88 3.70
N PRO A 261 -20.65 -1.86 5.02
CA PRO A 261 -19.52 -2.59 5.58
C PRO A 261 -19.60 -4.08 5.23
N HIS A 262 -18.45 -4.69 4.92
CA HIS A 262 -18.35 -6.10 4.48
C HIS A 262 -18.98 -6.41 3.11
N SER A 263 -19.34 -5.38 2.33
CA SER A 263 -19.35 -5.52 0.87
C SER A 263 -17.95 -5.24 0.38
N GLY A 264 -17.32 -6.20 -0.29
CA GLY A 264 -15.92 -6.10 -0.67
C GLY A 264 -15.64 -4.89 -1.58
N LEU A 265 -16.56 -4.54 -2.48
CA LEU A 265 -16.42 -3.35 -3.33
C LEU A 265 -16.46 -2.05 -2.52
N ASP A 266 -17.40 -1.92 -1.59
CA ASP A 266 -17.54 -0.72 -0.74
C ASP A 266 -16.34 -0.59 0.22
N ASP A 267 -15.86 -1.70 0.78
CA ASP A 267 -14.63 -1.72 1.58
C ASP A 267 -13.42 -1.31 0.74
N SER A 268 -13.26 -1.88 -0.46
CA SER A 268 -12.20 -1.50 -1.42
C SER A 268 -12.25 -0.03 -1.81
N PHE A 269 -13.45 0.53 -1.97
CA PHE A 269 -13.66 1.95 -2.26
C PHE A 269 -13.19 2.83 -1.09
N ASN A 270 -13.55 2.49 0.16
CA ASN A 270 -13.11 3.23 1.33
C ASN A 270 -11.60 3.10 1.58
N ILE A 271 -11.01 1.93 1.34
CA ILE A 271 -9.55 1.75 1.37
C ILE A 271 -8.88 2.63 0.30
N SER A 272 -9.48 2.75 -0.89
CA SER A 272 -8.98 3.63 -1.96
C SER A 272 -9.00 5.10 -1.56
N ARG A 273 -10.03 5.54 -0.83
CA ARG A 273 -10.10 6.89 -0.25
C ARG A 273 -8.97 7.15 0.75
N ILE A 274 -8.64 6.18 1.60
CA ILE A 274 -7.48 6.24 2.51
C ILE A 274 -6.16 6.29 1.71
N CYS A 275 -6.03 5.45 0.68
CA CYS A 275 -4.86 5.44 -0.20
C CYS A 275 -4.64 6.81 -0.85
N ILE A 276 -5.69 7.42 -1.40
CA ILE A 276 -5.66 8.77 -1.96
C ILE A 276 -5.26 9.81 -0.92
N ARG A 277 -5.85 9.76 0.29
CA ARG A 277 -5.48 10.68 1.37
C ARG A 277 -4.00 10.56 1.75
N LEU A 278 -3.47 9.34 1.84
CA LEU A 278 -2.05 9.11 2.10
C LEU A 278 -1.17 9.74 1.01
N LEU A 279 -1.55 9.60 -0.27
CA LEU A 279 -0.85 10.25 -1.39
C LEU A 279 -0.89 11.78 -1.31
N GLU A 280 -2.06 12.35 -1.00
CA GLU A 280 -2.23 13.80 -0.83
C GLU A 280 -1.39 14.35 0.32
N ASP A 281 -1.27 13.59 1.40
CA ASP A 281 -0.45 13.95 2.54
C ASP A 281 1.04 13.73 2.27
N GLY A 282 1.39 13.12 1.14
CA GLY A 282 2.74 12.87 0.65
C GLY A 282 3.40 11.63 1.27
N ALA A 283 2.61 10.65 1.69
CA ALA A 283 3.11 9.35 2.11
C ALA A 283 3.75 8.62 0.92
N PHE A 284 4.88 7.96 1.18
CA PHE A 284 5.48 7.05 0.22
C PHE A 284 4.80 5.68 0.35
N ILE A 285 4.10 5.25 -0.69
CA ILE A 285 3.35 3.99 -0.72
C ILE A 285 4.11 2.99 -1.61
N ASP A 286 4.61 1.92 -0.99
CA ASP A 286 5.39 0.88 -1.66
C ASP A 286 5.10 -0.51 -1.05
N GLN A 287 5.41 -1.56 -1.82
CA GLN A 287 5.22 -2.96 -1.44
C GLN A 287 5.95 -3.27 -0.14
N ASN A 288 5.21 -3.71 0.87
CA ASN A 288 5.72 -3.93 2.22
C ASN A 288 5.47 -5.36 2.73
N GLU A 289 4.74 -6.18 1.98
CA GLU A 289 4.50 -7.60 2.24
C GLU A 289 4.70 -8.42 0.96
N ARG A 290 5.13 -9.68 1.14
CA ARG A 290 5.29 -10.64 0.05
C ARG A 290 4.99 -12.05 0.50
N ILE A 291 4.53 -12.88 -0.44
CA ILE A 291 4.49 -14.32 -0.28
C ILE A 291 5.87 -14.92 -0.57
N ILE A 292 6.28 -15.95 0.19
CA ILE A 292 7.52 -16.70 -0.04
C ILE A 292 7.21 -18.18 -0.25
N SER A 293 7.75 -18.76 -1.32
CA SER A 293 7.65 -20.20 -1.58
C SER A 293 8.32 -20.98 -0.45
N LEU A 294 7.56 -21.78 0.29
CA LEU A 294 8.10 -22.78 1.21
C LEU A 294 8.61 -23.97 0.38
N LYS A 295 9.84 -23.89 -0.16
CA LYS A 295 10.48 -25.08 -0.79
C LYS A 295 10.91 -26.13 0.25
N THR A 296 10.93 -25.77 1.54
CA THR A 296 11.17 -26.65 2.67
C THR A 296 10.30 -26.18 3.85
N PRO A 297 9.74 -27.09 4.65
CA PRO A 297 9.18 -26.74 5.95
C PRO A 297 10.24 -25.98 6.74
N THR A 298 9.85 -24.88 7.38
CA THR A 298 10.76 -24.14 8.25
C THR A 298 11.15 -25.02 9.44
N PRO A 299 12.18 -24.65 10.23
CA PRO A 299 12.51 -25.34 11.48
C PRO A 299 11.35 -25.37 12.50
N TYR A 300 10.24 -24.69 12.21
CA TYR A 300 9.05 -24.54 13.03
C TYR A 300 7.88 -25.43 12.58
N GLY A 301 8.18 -26.65 12.13
CA GLY A 301 7.21 -27.76 12.06
C GLY A 301 6.03 -27.57 11.10
N LYS A 302 5.08 -28.50 11.16
CA LYS A 302 3.84 -28.52 10.34
C LYS A 302 2.84 -27.39 10.70
N ASP A 303 3.18 -26.53 11.66
CA ASP A 303 2.30 -25.53 12.27
C ASP A 303 2.78 -24.07 12.04
N ASP A 304 3.64 -23.81 11.05
CA ASP A 304 4.19 -22.47 10.77
C ASP A 304 3.15 -21.54 10.10
N PRO A 305 2.93 -20.31 10.59
CA PRO A 305 1.79 -19.49 10.24
C PRO A 305 2.07 -18.60 9.04
N LEU A 306 1.48 -18.94 7.89
CA LEU A 306 1.40 -18.18 6.64
C LEU A 306 2.75 -17.73 6.03
N PRO A 307 2.99 -17.93 4.72
CA PRO A 307 4.25 -17.62 4.08
C PRO A 307 4.47 -16.11 3.82
N VAL A 308 4.43 -15.24 4.84
CA VAL A 308 4.69 -13.80 4.70
C VAL A 308 5.92 -13.35 5.40
N ARG A 309 6.73 -12.59 4.66
CA ARG A 309 7.78 -11.76 5.24
C ARG A 309 7.58 -10.31 4.87
N PRO A 310 8.04 -9.38 5.73
CA PRO A 310 8.26 -8.01 5.29
C PRO A 310 9.12 -8.05 4.03
N VAL A 311 8.75 -7.26 3.02
CA VAL A 311 9.74 -6.89 2.00
C VAL A 311 10.82 -6.12 2.78
N HIS A 312 12.05 -6.62 2.81
CA HIS A 312 13.18 -5.90 3.41
C HIS A 312 13.53 -4.69 2.54
N ASN A 313 12.63 -3.71 2.55
CA ASN A 313 12.76 -2.33 2.08
C ASN A 313 12.03 -1.39 3.04
N ILE A 314 11.70 -1.83 4.26
CA ILE A 314 11.33 -0.93 5.36
C ILE A 314 12.61 -0.23 5.84
N PHE A 315 13.21 0.57 4.96
CA PHE A 315 14.25 1.52 5.32
C PHE A 315 13.75 2.91 4.91
N CYS A 316 13.40 3.66 5.95
CA CYS A 316 13.73 5.05 6.18
C CYS A 316 13.90 5.90 4.92
N ASP A 317 12.94 6.82 4.69
CA ASP A 317 13.06 7.92 3.74
C ASP A 317 13.32 7.50 2.29
N GLY A 318 12.25 7.47 1.48
CA GLY A 318 12.21 7.11 0.06
C GLY A 318 13.25 7.80 -0.85
N MET A 319 14.50 7.39 -0.74
CA MET A 319 15.65 7.94 -1.46
C MET A 319 16.61 6.85 -1.92
N HIS A 320 16.14 5.62 -2.11
CA HIS A 320 17.01 4.50 -2.47
C HIS A 320 17.05 4.17 -3.97
N SER A 321 16.54 5.02 -4.86
CA SER A 321 16.67 4.78 -6.30
C SER A 321 17.09 5.95 -7.18
N TYR A 322 17.49 7.11 -6.63
CA TYR A 322 17.90 8.25 -7.46
C TYR A 322 19.29 8.75 -7.03
N ASN A 323 20.33 8.04 -7.47
CA ASN A 323 21.72 8.49 -7.36
C ASN A 323 22.41 8.36 -8.72
N HIS A 324 22.23 9.35 -9.59
CA HIS A 324 23.22 9.63 -10.63
C HIS A 324 24.27 10.60 -10.08
N ARG A 325 25.54 10.24 -10.31
CA ARG A 325 26.82 10.73 -9.77
C ARG A 325 27.14 12.24 -9.96
N TRP A 326 26.17 13.06 -10.35
CA TRP A 326 26.38 14.41 -10.89
C TRP A 326 25.96 15.58 -9.97
N PHE A 327 25.53 15.34 -8.73
CA PHE A 327 24.76 16.33 -7.95
C PHE A 327 25.49 17.14 -6.87
N VAL A 328 26.67 16.71 -6.40
CA VAL A 328 27.27 17.30 -5.18
C VAL A 328 27.74 18.75 -5.37
N THR A 329 28.00 19.19 -6.61
CA THR A 329 28.64 20.48 -6.87
C THR A 329 27.66 21.66 -6.95
N GLN A 330 26.35 21.44 -7.18
CA GLN A 330 25.38 22.54 -7.37
C GLN A 330 24.69 23.03 -6.07
N LEU A 331 24.64 22.20 -5.02
CA LEU A 331 23.89 22.50 -3.78
C LEU A 331 24.49 23.64 -2.92
N LYS A 332 25.71 24.10 -3.20
CA LYS A 332 26.35 25.21 -2.46
C LYS A 332 25.87 26.61 -2.91
N SER A 333 25.08 26.71 -3.98
CA SER A 333 24.76 28.00 -4.63
C SER A 333 23.28 28.42 -4.59
N LEU A 334 22.40 27.61 -3.97
CA LEU A 334 20.97 27.88 -3.97
C LEU A 334 20.58 28.78 -2.79
N ASP A 335 20.53 30.08 -3.07
CA ASP A 335 19.91 31.06 -2.18
C ASP A 335 18.38 30.88 -2.22
N LEU A 336 17.80 30.50 -1.08
CA LEU A 336 16.37 30.24 -0.95
C LEU A 336 15.77 31.25 0.03
N ASN A 337 15.65 32.48 -0.42
CA ASN A 337 14.83 33.51 0.21
C ASN A 337 13.46 33.55 -0.47
N ASP A 338 12.47 32.88 0.12
CA ASP A 338 11.06 33.14 -0.14
C ASP A 338 10.28 33.02 1.19
N GLY A 339 9.81 34.18 1.65
CA GLY A 339 8.97 34.50 2.81
C GLY A 339 8.48 33.38 3.75
N ILE A 340 9.16 33.22 4.89
CA ILE A 340 8.55 32.74 6.14
C ILE A 340 8.42 33.94 7.08
#